data_AF-A0A968HKX7-F1
#
_entry.id   AF-A0A968HKX7-F1
#
_cell.length_a   1.000
_cell.length_b   1.000
_cell.length_c   1.000
_cell.angle_alpha   90.00
_cell.angle_beta   90.00
_cell.angle_gamma   90.00
#
_symmetry.space_group_name_H-M   'P 1'
#
loop_
_entity.id
_entity.type
_entity.pdbx_description
1 polymer ?
#
loop_
_entity_poly.entity_id
_entity_poly.type
_entity_poly.pdbx_seq_one_letter_code
_entity_poly.pdbx_strand_id
1 'polypeptide(L)'
;MHQVRDFQFESRPEGARLHTQAHGHGQVQVDAAEVYALIHAIVVTDQQQTQQRTSKQFSATRAMLTGGLIMARKQDTVSRVTDSEAEERVYLVRGLNGQPNLRDPLLFAQHQLRYSGLGDDIGHSSLESFAALSRRLREFAPHAFHDDRLRTNRRKSSFVGASQDHREGGKIKTATVTSSNASSTDLAVHLILIAHTRGQL
;
A
#
# COMPACT_ATOMS: atom_id res chain seq x y z
N MET A 1 -3.49 3.13 -14.48
CA MET A 1 -3.12 1.97 -13.66
C MET A 1 -4.40 1.28 -13.24
N HIS A 2 -4.62 0.07 -13.73
CA HIS A 2 -5.81 -0.70 -13.46
C HIS A 2 -5.62 -1.49 -12.16
N GLN A 3 -6.24 -1.03 -11.06
CA GLN A 3 -6.14 -1.71 -9.77
C GLN A 3 -7.17 -2.83 -9.65
N VAL A 4 -6.69 -4.07 -9.72
CA VAL A 4 -7.52 -5.27 -9.72
C VAL A 4 -8.19 -5.45 -8.37
N ARG A 5 -9.50 -5.73 -8.41
CA ARG A 5 -10.33 -6.09 -7.26
C ARG A 5 -10.77 -7.55 -7.31
N ASP A 6 -11.21 -8.00 -8.47
CA ASP A 6 -11.61 -9.38 -8.72
C ASP A 6 -10.80 -9.96 -9.87
N PHE A 7 -10.54 -11.26 -9.83
CA PHE A 7 -9.83 -11.96 -10.89
C PHE A 7 -10.35 -13.39 -11.04
N GLN A 8 -10.15 -13.97 -12.22
CA GLN A 8 -10.44 -15.37 -12.49
C GLN A 8 -9.48 -15.91 -13.53
N PHE A 9 -8.87 -17.06 -13.23
CA PHE A 9 -8.09 -17.82 -14.19
C PHE A 9 -8.99 -18.77 -14.96
N GLU A 10 -8.85 -18.78 -16.28
CA GLU A 10 -9.57 -19.67 -17.18
C GLU A 10 -8.56 -20.44 -18.04
N SER A 11 -8.58 -21.77 -17.95
CA SER A 11 -7.78 -22.63 -18.82
C SER A 11 -8.59 -22.99 -20.07
N ARG A 12 -8.05 -22.68 -21.25
CA ARG A 12 -8.65 -23.08 -22.54
C ARG A 12 -7.67 -23.94 -23.34
N PRO A 13 -8.15 -24.71 -24.34
CA PRO A 13 -7.28 -25.48 -25.23
C PRO A 13 -6.23 -24.63 -25.96
N GLU A 14 -6.57 -23.38 -26.26
CA GLU A 14 -5.72 -22.42 -26.99
C GLU A 14 -4.72 -21.69 -26.07
N GLY A 15 -4.88 -21.78 -24.76
CA GLY A 15 -4.04 -21.09 -23.78
C GLY A 15 -4.80 -20.71 -22.51
N ALA A 16 -4.06 -20.27 -21.49
CA ALA A 16 -4.64 -19.74 -20.26
C ALA A 16 -4.98 -18.25 -20.43
N ARG A 17 -6.12 -17.83 -19.87
CA ARG A 17 -6.57 -16.44 -19.82
C ARG A 17 -6.83 -16.01 -18.38
N LEU A 18 -6.54 -14.74 -18.09
CA LEU A 18 -6.81 -14.09 -16.82
C LEU A 18 -7.84 -12.99 -17.05
N HIS A 19 -8.99 -13.11 -16.41
CA HIS A 19 -10.00 -12.07 -16.35
C HIS A 19 -9.79 -11.25 -15.10
N THR A 20 -9.85 -9.93 -15.21
CA THR A 20 -9.71 -9.01 -14.09
C THR A 20 -10.79 -7.94 -14.13
N GLN A 21 -11.18 -7.48 -12.95
CA GLN A 21 -12.11 -6.37 -12.79
C GLN A 21 -11.58 -5.43 -11.72
N ALA A 22 -11.65 -4.14 -12.00
CA ALA A 22 -11.22 -3.07 -11.10
C ALA A 22 -12.42 -2.30 -10.56
N HIS A 23 -12.20 -1.53 -9.48
CA HIS A 23 -13.26 -0.67 -8.92
C HIS A 23 -13.53 0.50 -9.88
N GLY A 24 -14.74 0.58 -10.45
CA GLY A 24 -15.15 1.67 -11.35
C GLY A 24 -14.49 1.66 -12.73
N HIS A 25 -13.61 0.69 -13.02
CA HIS A 25 -13.00 0.48 -14.32
C HIS A 25 -13.55 -0.81 -14.95
N GLY A 26 -13.61 -0.84 -16.28
CA GLY A 26 -14.12 -2.00 -17.04
C GLY A 26 -13.29 -3.26 -16.82
N GLN A 27 -13.81 -4.39 -17.28
CA GLN A 27 -13.10 -5.66 -17.23
C GLN A 27 -11.92 -5.67 -18.20
N VAL A 28 -10.81 -6.31 -17.80
CA VAL A 28 -9.64 -6.53 -18.65
C VAL A 28 -9.35 -8.02 -18.72
N GLN A 29 -9.23 -8.52 -19.94
CA GLN A 29 -8.77 -9.88 -20.23
C GLN A 29 -7.30 -9.82 -20.63
N VAL A 30 -6.52 -10.77 -20.13
CA VAL A 30 -5.10 -10.91 -20.46
C VAL A 30 -4.84 -12.36 -20.80
N ASP A 31 -4.29 -12.61 -21.99
CA ASP A 31 -3.79 -13.95 -22.33
C ASP A 31 -2.42 -14.16 -21.70
N ALA A 32 -2.13 -15.38 -21.26
CA ALA A 32 -0.84 -15.73 -20.66
C ALA A 32 0.33 -15.26 -21.51
N ALA A 33 0.28 -15.52 -22.82
CA ALA A 33 1.30 -15.15 -23.80
C ALA A 33 1.56 -13.63 -23.88
N GLU A 34 0.58 -12.80 -23.52
CA GLU A 34 0.72 -11.33 -23.53
C GLU A 34 1.39 -10.80 -22.26
N VAL A 35 1.56 -11.60 -21.21
CA VAL A 35 2.23 -11.14 -19.99
C VAL A 35 3.73 -11.00 -20.28
N TYR A 36 4.23 -9.77 -20.19
CA TYR A 36 5.63 -9.46 -20.40
C TYR A 36 6.43 -9.59 -19.09
N ALA A 37 5.88 -9.06 -17.99
CA ALA A 37 6.57 -9.09 -16.70
C ALA A 37 5.60 -9.16 -15.52
N LEU A 38 6.06 -9.78 -14.44
CA LEU A 38 5.48 -9.73 -13.11
C LEU A 38 6.52 -9.15 -12.14
N ILE A 39 6.23 -7.97 -11.60
CA ILE A 39 7.10 -7.32 -10.62
C ILE A 39 6.44 -7.37 -9.25
N HIS A 40 7.09 -8.01 -8.28
CA HIS A 40 6.60 -8.14 -6.90
C HIS A 40 7.27 -7.09 -6.01
N ALA A 41 6.46 -6.34 -5.28
CA ALA A 41 6.92 -5.27 -4.40
C ALA A 41 6.23 -5.29 -3.04
N ILE A 42 6.85 -4.62 -2.06
CA ILE A 42 6.22 -4.25 -0.79
C ILE A 42 6.04 -2.74 -0.75
N VAL A 43 4.81 -2.31 -0.48
CA VAL A 43 4.48 -0.92 -0.17
C VAL A 43 4.28 -0.77 1.33
N VAL A 44 4.81 0.31 1.90
CA VAL A 44 4.62 0.65 3.30
C VAL A 44 4.00 2.01 3.42
N THR A 45 3.02 2.11 4.31
CA THR A 45 2.37 3.35 4.71
C THR A 45 2.52 3.52 6.21
N ASP A 46 3.17 4.60 6.61
CA ASP A 46 3.33 5.00 8.00
C ASP A 46 2.36 6.15 8.30
N GLN A 47 1.63 6.04 9.41
CA GLN A 47 0.75 7.08 9.92
C GLN A 47 1.22 7.46 11.32
N GLN A 48 1.72 8.69 11.46
CA GLN A 48 2.14 9.24 12.74
C GLN A 48 1.08 10.20 13.26
N GLN A 49 0.44 9.84 14.37
CA GLN A 49 -0.50 10.69 15.08
C GLN A 49 0.17 11.34 16.29
N THR A 50 0.19 12.66 16.32
CA THR A 50 0.67 13.47 17.44
C THR A 50 -0.52 14.13 18.13
N GLN A 51 -0.74 13.82 19.40
CA GLN A 51 -1.80 14.42 20.20
C GLN A 51 -1.18 15.31 21.28
N GLN A 52 -1.55 16.59 21.28
CA GLN A 52 -1.16 17.56 22.29
C GLN A 52 -2.36 17.88 23.17
N ARG A 53 -2.25 17.61 24.47
CA ARG A 53 -3.25 17.92 25.48
C ARG A 53 -2.71 18.99 26.41
N THR A 54 -3.40 20.13 26.49
CA THR A 54 -3.11 21.16 27.51
C THR A 54 -4.08 21.01 28.67
N SER A 55 -3.58 20.70 29.87
CA SER A 55 -4.35 20.74 31.11
C SER A 55 -3.93 21.94 31.99
N LYS A 56 -4.86 22.45 32.79
CA LYS A 56 -4.56 23.41 33.86
C LYS A 56 -4.76 22.68 35.18
N GLN A 57 -3.73 22.59 35.99
CA GLN A 57 -3.83 22.05 37.34
C GLN A 57 -4.01 23.18 38.34
N PHE A 58 -5.10 23.11 39.09
CA PHE A 58 -5.37 24.00 40.22
C PHE A 58 -4.82 23.38 41.49
N SER A 59 -4.07 24.15 42.28
CA SER A 59 -3.59 23.72 43.60
C SER A 59 -4.33 24.49 44.68
N ALA A 60 -5.34 23.84 45.28
CA ALA A 60 -6.11 24.41 46.39
C ALA A 60 -5.22 24.73 47.61
N THR A 61 -4.24 23.88 47.90
CA THR A 61 -3.28 24.07 49.00
C THR A 61 -2.44 25.34 48.83
N ARG A 62 -2.02 25.64 47.59
CA ARG A 62 -1.26 26.87 47.29
C ARG A 62 -2.14 28.12 47.39
N ALA A 63 -3.42 28.02 47.04
CA ALA A 63 -4.37 29.13 47.14
C ALA A 63 -4.58 29.58 48.59
N MET A 64 -4.62 28.62 49.53
CA MET A 64 -4.73 28.91 50.96
C MET A 64 -3.46 29.57 51.52
N LEU A 65 -2.27 29.10 51.12
CA LEU A 65 -0.98 29.61 51.60
C LEU A 65 -0.62 31.01 51.05
N THR A 66 -1.22 31.43 49.94
CA THR A 66 -0.88 32.68 49.24
C THR A 66 -1.94 33.78 49.42
N GLY A 67 -2.90 33.60 50.35
CA GLY A 67 -3.92 34.61 50.63
C GLY A 67 -4.91 34.82 49.48
N GLY A 68 -5.22 33.77 48.70
CA GLY A 68 -6.17 33.84 47.58
C GLY A 68 -5.55 34.03 46.20
N LEU A 69 -4.21 34.10 46.08
CA LEU A 69 -3.54 34.25 44.79
C LEU A 69 -3.38 32.88 44.09
N ILE A 70 -4.35 32.51 43.25
CA ILE A 70 -4.35 31.23 42.54
C ILE A 70 -3.47 31.32 41.28
N MET A 71 -2.26 30.76 41.33
CA MET A 71 -1.50 30.44 40.11
C MET A 71 -1.85 29.02 39.62
N ALA A 72 -2.62 28.93 38.54
CA ALA A 72 -2.86 27.67 37.85
C ALA A 72 -1.62 27.24 37.05
N ARG A 73 -1.12 26.02 37.29
CA ARG A 73 -0.01 25.47 36.50
C ARG A 73 -0.56 24.94 35.18
N LYS A 74 -0.08 25.48 34.07
CA LYS A 74 -0.33 24.90 32.74
C LYS A 74 0.59 23.70 32.55
N GLN A 75 0.04 22.55 32.16
CA GLN A 75 0.79 21.36 31.79
C GLN A 75 0.42 20.97 30.36
N ASP A 76 1.43 20.83 29.51
CA ASP A 76 1.28 20.38 28.13
C ASP A 76 1.80 18.93 28.05
N THR A 77 0.94 18.00 27.64
CA THR A 77 1.28 16.59 27.39
C THR A 77 1.26 16.34 25.90
N VAL A 78 2.35 15.78 25.36
CA VAL A 78 2.45 15.39 23.95
C VAL A 78 2.58 13.87 23.90
N SER A 79 1.63 13.20 23.26
CA SER A 79 1.72 11.77 22.90
C SER A 79 1.94 11.62 21.40
N ARG A 80 2.75 10.63 21.03
CA ARG A 80 2.99 10.24 19.63
C ARG A 80 2.67 8.76 19.50
N VAL A 81 1.84 8.43 18.51
CA VAL A 81 1.53 7.06 18.09
C VAL A 81 1.95 6.94 16.64
N THR A 82 2.66 5.88 16.30
CA THR A 82 3.08 5.58 14.93
C THR A 82 2.54 4.22 14.57
N ASP A 83 1.65 4.17 13.58
CA ASP A 83 1.15 2.96 12.97
C ASP A 83 1.86 2.76 11.63
N SER A 84 2.34 1.54 11.37
CA SER A 84 3.01 1.19 10.12
C SER A 84 2.33 -0.02 9.52
N GLU A 85 1.86 0.12 8.28
CA GLU A 85 1.19 -0.93 7.53
C GLU A 85 2.04 -1.30 6.32
N ALA A 86 2.25 -2.60 6.12
CA ALA A 86 2.89 -3.16 4.94
C ALA A 86 1.87 -3.91 4.08
N GLU A 87 1.98 -3.74 2.77
CA GLU A 87 1.12 -4.36 1.78
C GLU A 87 1.97 -4.95 0.64
N GLU A 88 1.78 -6.24 0.34
CA GLU A 88 2.36 -6.83 -0.86
C GLU A 88 1.59 -6.43 -2.13
N ARG A 89 2.33 -6.19 -3.21
CA ARG A 89 1.77 -5.83 -4.52
C ARG A 89 2.46 -6.57 -5.65
N VAL A 90 1.70 -6.96 -6.66
CA VAL A 90 2.21 -7.52 -7.93
C VAL A 90 1.75 -6.63 -9.07
N TYR A 91 2.71 -6.16 -9.87
CA TYR A 91 2.47 -5.44 -11.11
C TYR A 91 2.56 -6.43 -12.26
N LEU A 92 1.44 -6.64 -12.95
CA LEU A 92 1.40 -7.39 -14.19
C LEU A 92 1.47 -6.41 -15.35
N VAL A 93 2.54 -6.53 -16.14
CA VAL A 93 2.79 -5.67 -17.31
C VAL A 93 2.57 -6.51 -18.55
N ARG A 94 1.68 -6.03 -19.43
CA ARG A 94 1.43 -6.66 -20.72
C ARG A 94 2.49 -6.26 -21.73
N GLY A 95 2.80 -7.15 -22.67
CA GLY A 95 3.64 -6.89 -23.82
C GLY A 95 2.80 -6.48 -25.02
N LEU A 96 3.33 -5.59 -25.84
CA LEU A 96 2.86 -5.31 -27.20
C LEU A 96 4.06 -5.41 -28.13
N ASN A 97 4.01 -6.32 -29.11
CA ASN A 97 5.10 -6.54 -30.07
C ASN A 97 6.47 -6.81 -29.42
N GLY A 98 6.50 -7.60 -28.35
CA GLY A 98 7.73 -7.95 -27.63
C GLY A 98 8.31 -6.84 -26.75
N GLN A 99 7.59 -5.72 -26.58
CA GLN A 99 7.97 -4.60 -25.71
C GLN A 99 6.95 -4.43 -24.58
N PRO A 100 7.36 -4.00 -23.37
CA PRO A 100 6.42 -3.78 -22.28
C PRO A 100 5.52 -2.59 -22.55
N ASN A 101 4.22 -2.76 -22.36
CA ASN A 101 3.24 -1.68 -22.31
C ASN A 101 3.23 -1.05 -20.91
N LEU A 102 4.05 -0.02 -20.75
CA LEU A 102 4.25 0.66 -19.46
C LEU A 102 3.09 1.59 -19.06
N ARG A 103 2.13 1.85 -19.94
CA ARG A 103 1.10 2.89 -19.70
C ARG A 103 0.02 2.45 -18.71
N ASP A 104 -0.29 1.16 -18.67
CA ASP A 104 -1.37 0.67 -17.83
C ASP A 104 -1.11 -0.77 -17.34
N PRO A 105 -0.21 -0.95 -16.36
CA PRO A 105 -0.06 -2.24 -15.70
C PRO A 105 -1.30 -2.56 -14.86
N LEU A 106 -1.58 -3.86 -14.72
CA LEU A 106 -2.56 -4.35 -13.75
C LEU A 106 -1.89 -4.43 -12.39
N LEU A 107 -2.49 -3.79 -11.38
CA LEU A 107 -1.98 -3.77 -10.01
C LEU A 107 -2.82 -4.69 -9.12
N PHE A 108 -2.21 -5.76 -8.65
CA PHE A 108 -2.75 -6.66 -7.64
C PHE A 108 -2.25 -6.20 -6.28
N ALA A 109 -3.14 -5.69 -5.43
CA ALA A 109 -2.80 -5.15 -4.11
C ALA A 109 -3.41 -6.01 -3.00
N GLN A 110 -2.58 -6.55 -2.10
CA GLN A 110 -2.96 -7.59 -1.13
C GLN A 110 -4.24 -7.27 -0.36
N HIS A 111 -4.40 -6.03 0.13
CA HIS A 111 -5.54 -5.68 1.00
C HIS A 111 -6.77 -5.23 0.21
N GLN A 112 -6.64 -5.10 -1.12
CA GLN A 112 -7.72 -4.62 -1.97
C GLN A 112 -8.39 -5.73 -2.80
N LEU A 113 -7.78 -6.91 -2.88
CA LEU A 113 -8.28 -8.03 -3.68
C LEU A 113 -9.39 -8.81 -2.97
N ARG A 114 -10.31 -9.33 -3.79
CA ARG A 114 -11.21 -10.43 -3.46
C ARG A 114 -10.58 -11.71 -3.99
N TYR A 115 -10.24 -12.63 -3.09
CA TYR A 115 -9.49 -13.83 -3.42
C TYR A 115 -10.35 -14.99 -3.95
N SER A 116 -11.65 -14.78 -4.19
CA SER A 116 -12.57 -15.81 -4.71
C SER A 116 -12.06 -16.47 -6.01
N GLY A 117 -11.26 -15.76 -6.81
CA GLY A 117 -10.61 -16.28 -8.01
C GLY A 117 -9.58 -17.40 -7.80
N LEU A 118 -9.17 -17.66 -6.56
CA LEU A 118 -8.26 -18.76 -6.21
C LEU A 118 -9.00 -20.10 -5.99
N GLY A 119 -10.32 -20.07 -5.76
CA GLY A 119 -11.08 -21.28 -5.44
C GLY A 119 -10.57 -21.96 -4.17
N ASP A 120 -10.17 -23.23 -4.28
CA ASP A 120 -9.69 -24.03 -3.15
C ASP A 120 -8.29 -23.59 -2.63
N ASP A 121 -7.55 -22.79 -3.41
CA ASP A 121 -6.23 -22.27 -3.02
C ASP A 121 -6.30 -21.03 -2.10
N ILE A 122 -7.50 -20.60 -1.68
CA ILE A 122 -7.66 -19.47 -0.75
C ILE A 122 -7.06 -19.84 0.61
N GLY A 123 -6.12 -19.03 1.08
CA GLY A 123 -5.49 -19.20 2.40
C GLY A 123 -6.35 -18.69 3.56
N HIS A 124 -5.89 -18.93 4.79
CA HIS A 124 -6.58 -18.46 6.01
C HIS A 124 -6.36 -16.98 6.30
N SER A 125 -5.39 -16.36 5.62
CA SER A 125 -5.09 -14.93 5.70
C SER A 125 -4.96 -14.29 4.32
N SER A 126 -5.03 -12.95 4.27
CA SER A 126 -4.77 -12.21 3.02
C SER A 126 -3.33 -12.42 2.54
N LEU A 127 -2.37 -12.58 3.46
CA LEU A 127 -0.98 -12.84 3.14
C LEU A 127 -0.82 -14.21 2.46
N GLU A 128 -1.40 -15.27 3.02
CA GLU A 128 -1.37 -16.61 2.43
C GLU A 128 -2.07 -16.63 1.07
N SER A 129 -3.24 -16.00 0.96
CA SER A 129 -3.97 -15.90 -0.30
C SER A 129 -3.20 -15.13 -1.36
N PHE A 130 -2.50 -14.05 -0.97
CA PHE A 130 -1.67 -13.28 -1.90
C PHE A 130 -0.42 -14.04 -2.33
N ALA A 131 0.18 -14.84 -1.46
CA ALA A 131 1.27 -15.73 -1.81
C ALA A 131 0.81 -16.81 -2.82
N ALA A 132 -0.37 -17.39 -2.60
CA ALA A 132 -0.99 -18.34 -3.54
C ALA A 132 -1.28 -17.68 -4.90
N LEU A 133 -1.85 -16.48 -4.90
CA LEU A 133 -2.04 -15.69 -6.13
C LEU A 133 -0.73 -15.40 -6.85
N SER A 134 0.30 -14.97 -6.14
CA SER A 134 1.61 -14.64 -6.72
C SER A 134 2.24 -15.86 -7.39
N ARG A 135 2.13 -17.04 -6.76
CA ARG A 135 2.55 -18.31 -7.35
C ARG A 135 1.72 -18.65 -8.60
N ARG A 136 0.40 -18.53 -8.52
CA ARG A 136 -0.51 -18.84 -9.63
C ARG A 136 -0.32 -17.90 -10.83
N LEU A 137 0.00 -16.61 -10.60
CA LEU A 137 0.36 -15.67 -11.68
C LEU A 137 1.67 -16.08 -12.38
N ARG A 138 2.67 -16.59 -11.64
CA ARG A 138 3.92 -17.10 -12.23
C ARG A 138 3.69 -18.37 -13.04
N GLU A 139 2.86 -19.29 -12.52
CA GLU A 139 2.45 -20.50 -13.24
C GLU A 139 1.62 -20.17 -14.49
N PHE A 140 0.79 -19.13 -14.41
CA PHE A 140 -0.02 -18.63 -15.52
C PHE A 140 0.83 -18.06 -16.67
N ALA A 141 1.92 -17.36 -16.36
CA ALA A 141 2.81 -16.76 -17.35
C ALA A 141 4.29 -17.11 -17.07
N PRO A 142 4.70 -18.37 -17.33
CA PRO A 142 6.04 -18.84 -16.98
C PRO A 142 7.14 -18.18 -17.80
N HIS A 143 6.84 -17.67 -19.01
CA HIS A 143 7.79 -16.94 -19.87
C HIS A 143 7.97 -15.47 -19.50
N ALA A 144 7.12 -14.92 -18.63
CA ALA A 144 7.21 -13.52 -18.24
C ALA A 144 8.50 -13.24 -17.44
N PHE A 145 9.04 -12.04 -17.56
CA PHE A 145 10.13 -11.58 -16.71
C PHE A 145 9.63 -11.41 -15.27
N HIS A 146 10.25 -12.10 -14.31
CA HIS A 146 9.90 -12.03 -12.89
C HIS A 146 10.96 -11.26 -12.11
N ASP A 147 10.56 -10.27 -11.33
CA ASP A 147 11.46 -9.51 -10.46
C ASP A 147 10.83 -9.29 -9.08
N ASP A 148 11.57 -9.60 -8.02
CA ASP A 148 11.14 -9.42 -6.63
C ASP A 148 12.08 -8.52 -5.82
N ARG A 149 12.97 -7.77 -6.49
CA ARG A 149 13.94 -6.87 -5.82
C ARG A 149 13.24 -5.80 -5.01
N LEU A 150 12.05 -5.36 -5.42
CA LEU A 150 11.24 -4.37 -4.69
C LEU A 150 10.48 -4.96 -3.49
N ARG A 151 10.41 -6.30 -3.40
CA ARG A 151 9.90 -7.01 -2.22
C ARG A 151 10.98 -7.11 -1.15
N THR A 152 12.22 -7.39 -1.55
CA THR A 152 13.36 -7.58 -0.61
C THR A 152 14.04 -6.28 -0.21
N ASN A 153 14.18 -5.32 -1.15
CA ASN A 153 14.81 -4.02 -0.91
C ASN A 153 13.76 -2.91 -0.85
N ARG A 154 13.12 -2.79 0.31
CA ARG A 154 12.08 -1.78 0.54
C ARG A 154 12.63 -0.36 0.39
N ARG A 155 11.94 0.45 -0.41
CA ARG A 155 12.24 1.89 -0.54
C ARG A 155 11.75 2.69 0.66
N LYS A 156 12.46 3.78 0.97
CA LYS A 156 12.08 4.71 2.05
C LYS A 156 10.73 5.36 1.76
N SER A 157 9.88 5.46 2.78
CA SER A 157 8.61 6.20 2.69
C SER A 157 8.89 7.69 2.53
N SER A 158 8.03 8.35 1.77
CA SER A 158 8.04 9.80 1.53
C SER A 158 6.73 10.40 2.01
N PHE A 159 6.73 11.69 2.35
CA PHE A 159 5.54 12.40 2.81
C PHE A 159 4.40 12.32 1.77
N VAL A 160 3.21 11.94 2.23
CA VAL A 160 1.98 11.86 1.41
C VAL A 160 1.02 12.98 1.79
N GLY A 161 0.85 13.25 3.08
CA GLY A 161 -0.08 14.29 3.53
C GLY A 161 -0.04 14.51 5.04
N ALA A 162 -0.64 15.61 5.47
CA ALA A 162 -0.85 15.92 6.87
C ALA A 162 -2.27 16.46 7.09
N SER A 163 -2.89 16.09 8.20
CA SER A 163 -4.16 16.64 8.64
C SER A 163 -4.06 17.11 10.10
N GLN A 164 -4.87 18.11 10.44
CA GLN A 164 -4.98 18.65 11.79
C GLN A 164 -6.45 18.71 12.18
N ASP A 165 -6.77 18.18 13.35
CA ASP A 165 -8.09 18.30 13.96
C ASP A 165 -7.99 19.17 15.23
N HIS A 166 -8.91 20.13 15.31
CA HIS A 166 -9.06 21.07 16.41
C HIS A 166 -10.47 20.95 16.99
N ARG A 167 -10.60 20.31 18.16
CA ARG A 167 -11.86 20.30 18.91
C ARG A 167 -11.91 21.49 19.88
N GLU A 168 -12.77 22.46 19.58
CA GLU A 168 -13.11 23.54 20.51
C GLU A 168 -13.97 22.98 21.67
N GLY A 169 -13.59 23.31 22.90
CA GLY A 169 -14.22 22.82 24.13
C GLY A 169 -13.26 22.13 25.10
N GLY A 170 -12.05 21.75 24.67
CA GLY A 170 -11.09 21.11 25.58
C GLY A 170 -9.72 20.80 24.96
N LYS A 171 -8.97 21.84 24.55
CA LYS A 171 -7.51 21.87 24.22
C LYS A 171 -6.81 20.54 23.89
N ILE A 172 -7.36 19.78 22.95
CA ILE A 172 -6.69 18.64 22.32
C ILE A 172 -6.43 19.05 20.88
N LYS A 173 -5.15 19.09 20.48
CA LYS A 173 -4.73 19.23 19.09
C LYS A 173 -4.26 17.87 18.62
N THR A 174 -4.83 17.36 17.53
CA THR A 174 -4.36 16.11 16.91
C THR A 174 -3.80 16.46 15.54
N ALA A 175 -2.55 16.08 15.28
CA ALA A 175 -1.92 16.18 13.98
C ALA A 175 -1.58 14.78 13.49
N THR A 176 -2.00 14.43 12.28
CA THR A 176 -1.67 13.16 11.64
C THR A 176 -0.78 13.44 10.44
N VAL A 177 0.35 12.74 10.34
CA VAL A 177 1.26 12.77 9.19
C VAL A 177 1.25 11.38 8.57
N THR A 178 0.98 11.30 7.28
CA THR A 178 1.03 10.06 6.51
C THR A 178 2.23 10.11 5.58
N SER A 179 3.02 9.05 5.57
CA SER A 179 4.10 8.81 4.61
C SER A 179 3.95 7.45 3.96
N SER A 180 4.29 7.33 2.68
CA SER A 180 4.23 6.08 1.95
C SER A 180 5.34 6.01 0.91
N ASN A 181 5.76 4.79 0.55
CA ASN A 181 6.70 4.57 -0.54
C ASN A 181 6.01 4.21 -1.86
N ALA A 182 4.67 4.15 -1.93
CA ALA A 182 3.89 3.68 -3.09
C ALA A 182 4.34 4.31 -4.42
N SER A 183 4.36 5.64 -4.52
CA SER A 183 4.75 6.33 -5.75
C SER A 183 6.21 6.11 -6.14
N SER A 184 7.10 5.94 -5.14
CA SER A 184 8.50 5.63 -5.39
C SER A 184 8.71 4.19 -5.86
N THR A 185 7.82 3.29 -5.46
CA THR A 185 7.73 1.90 -5.92
C THR A 185 7.20 1.84 -7.35
N ASP A 186 6.14 2.58 -7.66
CA ASP A 186 5.59 2.69 -9.03
C ASP A 186 6.66 3.15 -10.03
N LEU A 187 7.42 4.18 -9.67
CA LEU A 187 8.55 4.65 -10.48
C LEU A 187 9.64 3.59 -10.61
N ALA A 188 9.95 2.86 -9.53
CA ALA A 188 10.98 1.83 -9.56
C ALA A 188 10.61 0.67 -10.49
N VAL A 189 9.34 0.24 -10.47
CA VAL A 189 8.80 -0.75 -11.42
C VAL A 189 9.03 -0.29 -12.85
N HIS A 190 8.70 0.97 -13.16
CA HIS A 190 8.91 1.54 -14.49
C HIS A 190 10.40 1.52 -14.91
N LEU A 191 11.30 1.92 -14.00
CA LEU A 191 12.74 1.93 -14.26
C LEU A 191 13.33 0.53 -14.45
N ILE A 192 12.87 -0.46 -13.67
CA ILE A 192 13.28 -1.86 -13.83
C ILE A 192 12.89 -2.35 -15.23
N LEU A 193 11.66 -2.09 -15.66
CA LEU A 193 11.19 -2.52 -16.99
C LEU A 193 11.99 -1.84 -18.11
N ILE A 194 12.30 -0.54 -17.99
CA ILE A 194 13.18 0.16 -18.95
C ILE A 194 14.57 -0.48 -18.97
N ALA A 195 15.17 -0.76 -17.81
CA ALA A 195 16.48 -1.39 -17.74
C ALA A 195 16.47 -2.80 -18.38
N HIS A 196 15.42 -3.59 -18.13
CA HIS A 196 15.23 -4.91 -18.74
C HIS A 196 15.18 -4.81 -20.26
N THR A 197 14.38 -3.90 -20.82
CA THR A 197 14.27 -3.71 -22.29
C THR A 197 15.57 -3.30 -22.95
N ARG A 198 16.48 -2.69 -22.19
CA ARG A 198 17.81 -2.24 -22.65
C ARG A 198 18.91 -3.27 -22.41
N GLY A 199 18.60 -4.42 -21.79
CA GLY A 199 19.60 -5.44 -21.42
C GLY A 199 20.57 -4.97 -20.33
N GLN A 200 20.11 -4.11 -19.41
CA GLN A 200 20.92 -3.48 -18.36
C GLN A 200 20.69 -4.06 -16.95
N LEU A 201 20.08 -5.23 -16.85
CA LEU A 201 19.73 -5.90 -15.58
C LEU A 201 20.55 -7.15 -15.31
#